data_AF-A0A1C6IAD0-F1
#
_entry.id   AF-A0A1C6IAD0-F1
#
_cell.length_a   1.000
_cell.length_b   1.000
_cell.length_c   1.000
_cell.angle_alpha   90.00
_cell.angle_beta   90.00
_cell.angle_gamma   90.00
#
_symmetry.space_group_name_H-M   'P 1'
#
loop_
_entity.id
_entity.type
_entity.pdbx_description
1 polymer ?
#
loop_
_entity_poly.entity_id
_entity_poly.type
_entity_poly.pdbx_seq_one_letter_code
_entity_poly.pdbx_strand_id
1 'polypeptide(L)'
;MIHPSYSELIEAINTNNEDDDESMVLNSRYSLILATSKRARQLIGGAKPLADNVKGKKPLSIAIDELYHGKVKILPGKHEEEDLAEIAGHSAEEIAAEEPAAAVDPAESEESAE
;
A
#
# COMPACT_ATOMS: atom_id res chain seq x y z
N MET A 1 19.00 15.89 -14.31
CA MET A 1 17.68 15.29 -14.03
C MET A 1 17.66 14.85 -12.58
N ILE A 2 16.49 14.83 -11.94
CA ILE A 2 16.36 14.31 -10.56
C ILE A 2 16.45 12.80 -10.66
N HIS A 3 17.46 12.21 -10.01
CA HIS A 3 17.64 10.77 -9.92
C HIS A 3 17.50 10.30 -8.46
N PRO A 4 16.94 9.09 -8.25
CA PRO A 4 16.35 8.24 -9.28
C PRO A 4 15.01 8.80 -9.80
N SER A 5 14.71 8.53 -11.07
CA SER A 5 13.41 8.83 -11.66
C SER A 5 12.36 7.82 -11.17
N TYR A 6 11.07 8.13 -11.35
CA TYR A 6 10.00 7.21 -10.98
C TYR A 6 10.10 5.86 -11.72
N SER A 7 10.45 5.88 -13.02
CA SER A 7 10.58 4.64 -13.80
C SER A 7 11.73 3.79 -13.28
N GLU A 8 12.87 4.41 -12.96
CA GLU A 8 14.03 3.74 -12.35
C GLU A 8 13.67 3.12 -11.00
N LEU A 9 12.84 3.81 -10.20
CA LEU A 9 12.36 3.28 -8.91
C LEU A 9 11.50 2.03 -9.10
N ILE A 10 10.54 2.05 -10.04
CA ILE A 10 9.70 0.87 -10.31
C ILE A 10 10.53 -0.30 -10.80
N GLU A 11 11.41 -0.06 -11.77
CA GLU A 11 12.24 -1.12 -12.35
C GLU A 11 13.12 -1.74 -11.27
N ALA A 12 13.82 -0.93 -10.48
CA ALA A 12 14.65 -1.43 -9.39
C ALA A 12 13.85 -2.24 -8.36
N ILE A 13 12.67 -1.76 -7.96
CA ILE A 13 11.82 -2.46 -6.98
C ILE A 13 11.33 -3.80 -7.54
N ASN A 14 10.86 -3.83 -8.79
CA ASN A 14 10.37 -5.06 -9.41
C ASN A 14 11.50 -6.08 -9.59
N THR A 15 12.69 -5.63 -10.01
CA THR A 15 13.88 -6.49 -10.14
C THR A 15 14.32 -7.06 -8.79
N ASN A 16 14.31 -6.25 -7.71
CA ASN A 16 14.64 -6.72 -6.35
C ASN A 16 13.63 -7.75 -5.81
N ASN A 17 12.47 -7.85 -6.46
CA ASN A 17 11.33 -8.68 -6.06
C ASN A 17 11.11 -9.88 -7.01
N GLU A 18 11.93 -10.04 -8.06
CA GLU A 18 11.72 -11.04 -9.13
C GLU A 18 11.65 -12.48 -8.59
N ASP A 19 12.43 -12.79 -7.54
CA ASP A 19 12.48 -14.13 -6.92
C ASP A 19 11.51 -14.30 -5.73
N ASP A 20 10.67 -13.31 -5.44
CA ASP A 20 9.78 -13.30 -4.27
C ASP A 20 8.31 -13.31 -4.68
N ASP A 21 7.74 -14.52 -4.73
CA ASP A 21 6.34 -14.78 -5.10
C ASP A 21 5.31 -14.11 -4.16
N GLU A 22 5.71 -13.67 -2.95
CA GLU A 22 4.82 -12.95 -2.04
C GLU A 22 4.77 -11.45 -2.33
N SER A 23 5.67 -10.93 -3.16
CA SER A 23 5.81 -9.50 -3.39
C SER A 23 4.99 -9.01 -4.60
N MET A 24 4.45 -7.81 -4.50
CA MET A 24 3.64 -7.22 -5.56
C MET A 24 4.50 -6.56 -6.64
N VAL A 25 4.20 -6.83 -7.91
CA VAL A 25 4.77 -6.11 -9.06
C VAL A 25 4.16 -4.72 -9.18
N LEU A 26 4.99 -3.69 -9.22
CA LEU A 26 4.57 -2.30 -9.39
C LEU A 26 4.38 -1.96 -10.86
N ASN A 27 3.16 -1.56 -11.22
CA ASN A 27 2.80 -1.14 -12.58
C ASN A 27 2.38 0.34 -12.66
N SER A 28 2.33 1.07 -11.54
CA SER A 28 1.76 2.42 -11.50
C SER A 28 2.51 3.39 -10.59
N ARG A 29 2.40 4.70 -10.89
CA ARG A 29 2.95 5.78 -10.05
C ARG A 29 2.27 5.81 -8.70
N TYR A 30 0.97 5.62 -8.71
CA TYR A 30 0.15 5.71 -7.51
C TYR A 30 0.50 4.61 -6.51
N SER A 31 0.77 3.37 -6.95
CA SER A 31 1.19 2.29 -6.05
C SER A 31 2.53 2.58 -5.38
N LEU A 32 3.52 3.12 -6.11
CA LEU A 32 4.77 3.55 -5.51
C LEU A 32 4.56 4.68 -4.47
N ILE A 33 3.75 5.68 -4.81
CA ILE A 33 3.46 6.81 -3.91
C ILE A 33 2.77 6.32 -2.63
N LEU A 34 1.84 5.39 -2.75
CA LEU A 34 1.11 4.84 -1.61
C LEU A 34 2.05 4.05 -0.70
N ALA A 35 2.86 3.15 -1.26
CA ALA A 35 3.81 2.34 -0.50
C ALA A 35 4.88 3.19 0.21
N THR A 36 5.47 4.16 -0.49
CA THR A 36 6.44 5.09 0.09
C THR A 36 5.81 5.96 1.19
N SER A 37 4.56 6.40 1.01
CA SER A 37 3.84 7.19 2.02
C SER A 37 3.52 6.36 3.26
N LYS A 38 3.02 5.12 3.09
CA LYS A 38 2.76 4.19 4.20
C LYS A 38 4.04 3.93 5.00
N ARG A 39 5.14 3.63 4.30
CA ARG A 39 6.43 3.41 4.95
C ARG A 39 6.95 4.66 5.66
N ALA A 40 6.80 5.84 5.08
CA ALA A 40 7.19 7.09 5.73
C ALA A 40 6.40 7.34 7.03
N ARG A 41 5.11 7.01 7.06
CA ARG A 41 4.30 7.08 8.30
C ARG A 41 4.81 6.13 9.37
N GLN A 42 5.17 4.89 9.02
CA GLN A 42 5.78 3.94 9.98
C GLN A 42 7.06 4.51 10.59
N LEU A 43 7.94 5.13 9.78
CA LEU A 43 9.16 5.77 10.26
C LEU A 43 8.87 6.94 11.21
N ILE A 44 7.81 7.72 10.95
CA ILE A 44 7.35 8.77 11.86
C ILE A 44 6.82 8.17 13.17
N GLY A 45 6.12 7.03 13.09
CA GLY A 45 5.65 6.26 14.24
C GLY A 45 6.75 5.55 15.05
N GLY A 46 8.03 5.77 14.72
CA GLY A 46 9.16 5.21 15.45
C GLY A 46 9.67 3.87 14.93
N ALA A 47 9.17 3.39 13.79
CA ALA A 47 9.71 2.19 13.15
C ALA A 47 11.19 2.39 12.81
N LYS A 48 11.99 1.34 13.00
CA LYS A 48 13.43 1.39 12.74
C LYS A 48 13.69 1.57 11.25
N PRO A 49 14.49 2.58 10.85
CA PRO A 49 14.94 2.72 9.48
C PRO A 49 15.98 1.64 9.14
N LEU A 50 15.88 1.12 7.92
CA LEU A 50 16.76 0.12 7.32
C LEU A 50 17.72 0.74 6.30
N ALA A 51 17.43 1.94 5.78
CA ALA A 51 18.33 2.65 4.86
C ALA A 51 19.65 3.06 5.52
N ASP A 52 20.67 3.28 4.69
CA ASP A 52 21.97 3.77 5.14
C ASP A 52 21.94 5.31 5.22
N ASN A 53 22.77 5.87 6.11
CA ASN A 53 22.93 7.32 6.26
C ASN A 53 21.61 8.08 6.53
N VAL A 54 20.87 7.61 7.53
CA VAL A 54 19.53 8.12 7.89
C VAL A 54 19.54 9.51 8.52
N LYS A 55 20.67 9.90 9.14
CA LYS A 55 20.76 11.10 9.96
C LYS A 55 20.46 12.37 9.14
N GLY A 56 19.44 13.12 9.55
CA GLY A 56 19.04 14.38 8.93
C GLY A 56 18.22 14.25 7.64
N LYS A 57 17.89 13.02 7.20
CA LYS A 57 16.99 12.79 6.06
C LYS A 57 15.53 12.87 6.50
N LYS A 58 14.66 13.32 5.59
CA LYS A 58 13.20 13.28 5.81
C LYS A 58 12.70 11.83 5.78
N PRO A 59 11.66 11.45 6.54
CA PRO A 59 11.09 10.11 6.53
C PRO A 59 10.75 9.58 5.13
N LEU A 60 10.21 10.44 4.26
CA LEU A 60 9.88 10.06 2.89
C LEU A 60 11.12 9.69 2.07
N SER A 61 12.22 10.45 2.22
CA SER A 61 13.48 10.15 1.51
C SER A 61 14.05 8.82 1.97
N ILE A 62 13.95 8.52 3.27
CA ILE A 62 14.38 7.24 3.84
C ILE A 62 13.54 6.09 3.29
N ALA A 63 12.21 6.25 3.22
CA ALA A 63 11.32 5.23 2.67
C ALA A 63 11.61 4.93 1.18
N ILE A 64 11.90 5.95 0.39
CA ILE A 64 12.30 5.79 -1.02
C ILE A 64 13.64 5.03 -1.10
N ASP A 65 14.64 5.42 -0.30
CA ASP A 65 15.94 4.72 -0.26
C ASP A 65 15.77 3.25 0.15
N GLU A 66 14.90 2.95 1.12
CA GLU A 66 14.64 1.58 1.56
C GLU A 66 14.02 0.71 0.48
N LEU A 67 13.00 1.23 -0.21
CA LEU A 67 12.34 0.52 -1.32
C LEU A 67 13.29 0.35 -2.51
N TYR A 68 14.02 1.40 -2.87
CA TYR A 68 14.95 1.36 -4.01
C TYR A 68 16.05 0.31 -3.85
N HIS A 69 16.57 0.15 -2.62
CA HIS A 69 17.60 -0.85 -2.31
C HIS A 69 17.01 -2.20 -1.87
N GLY A 70 15.70 -2.42 -2.01
CA GLY A 70 15.04 -3.70 -1.66
C GLY A 70 15.05 -4.04 -0.17
N LYS A 71 15.33 -3.07 0.71
CA LYS A 71 15.37 -3.26 2.16
C LYS A 71 13.98 -3.40 2.79
N VAL A 72 12.97 -2.90 2.09
CA VAL A 72 11.55 -3.03 2.42
C VAL A 72 10.84 -3.53 1.17
N LYS A 73 9.90 -4.46 1.35
CA LYS A 73 9.10 -5.04 0.27
C LYS A 73 7.63 -4.65 0.41
N ILE A 74 6.93 -4.63 -0.73
CA ILE A 74 5.51 -4.32 -0.80
C ILE A 74 4.77 -5.65 -0.91
N LEU A 75 4.02 -5.99 0.13
CA LEU A 75 3.23 -7.22 0.20
C LEU A 75 1.75 -6.90 -0.04
N PRO A 76 1.01 -7.75 -0.78
CA PRO A 76 -0.43 -7.59 -0.96
C PRO A 76 -1.19 -7.90 0.34
N GLY A 77 -2.21 -7.10 0.65
CA GLY A 77 -3.31 -7.47 1.56
C GLY A 77 -3.00 -7.65 3.06
N LYS A 78 -1.75 -7.65 3.51
CA LYS A 78 -1.44 -7.98 4.92
C LYS A 78 -1.95 -6.96 5.97
N HIS A 79 -2.28 -5.72 5.57
CA HIS A 79 -2.69 -4.65 6.50
C HIS A 79 -3.64 -3.61 5.86
N GLU A 80 -4.31 -3.91 4.74
CA GLU A 80 -5.19 -2.91 4.10
C GLU A 80 -6.45 -2.65 4.94
N GLU A 81 -7.04 -3.71 5.50
CA GLU A 81 -8.24 -3.64 6.34
C GLU A 81 -7.96 -2.94 7.69
N GLU A 82 -6.81 -3.23 8.31
CA GLU A 82 -6.38 -2.59 9.56
C GLU A 82 -6.08 -1.09 9.36
N ASP A 83 -5.40 -0.73 8.26
CA ASP A 83 -5.17 0.68 7.91
C ASP A 83 -6.50 1.41 7.69
N LEU A 84 -7.46 0.81 6.97
CA LEU A 84 -8.78 1.39 6.71
C LEU A 84 -9.55 1.65 8.00
N ALA A 85 -9.51 0.72 8.96
CA ALA A 85 -10.13 0.88 10.28
C ALA A 85 -9.49 2.04 11.07
N GLU A 86 -8.16 2.13 11.06
CA GLU A 86 -7.41 3.17 11.77
C GLU A 86 -7.63 4.58 11.19
N ILE A 87 -7.79 4.69 9.85
CA ILE A 87 -8.10 5.96 9.16
C ILE A 87 -9.57 6.38 9.38
N ALA A 88 -10.49 5.42 9.48
CA ALA A 88 -11.90 5.68 9.70
C ALA A 88 -12.23 6.12 11.14
N GLY A 89 -11.26 6.04 12.07
CA GLY A 89 -11.46 6.42 13.47
C GLY A 89 -12.39 5.49 14.25
N HIS A 90 -12.77 4.36 13.68
CA HIS A 90 -13.60 3.34 14.32
C HIS A 90 -12.70 2.20 14.80
N SER A 91 -12.89 1.80 16.06
CA SER A 91 -12.25 0.57 16.55
C SER A 91 -12.78 -0.64 15.77
N ALA A 92 -11.99 -1.71 15.66
CA ALA A 92 -12.35 -2.93 14.92
C ALA A 92 -13.69 -3.56 15.37
N GLU A 93 -14.18 -3.21 16.56
CA GLU A 93 -15.46 -3.66 17.11
C GLU A 93 -16.68 -2.91 16.55
N GLU A 94 -16.53 -1.70 15.99
CA GLU A 94 -17.65 -0.94 15.40
C GLU A 94 -18.04 -1.46 14.01
N ILE A 95 -17.07 -1.98 13.25
CA ILE A 95 -17.29 -2.51 11.89
C ILE A 95 -18.02 -3.87 11.96
N ALA A 96 -17.80 -4.65 13.01
CA ALA A 96 -18.46 -5.95 13.22
C ALA A 96 -19.94 -5.82 13.65
N ALA A 97 -20.37 -4.64 14.10
CA ALA A 97 -21.74 -4.37 14.53
C ALA A 97 -22.63 -3.80 13.41
N GLU A 98 -22.05 -3.31 12.31
CA GLU A 98 -22.81 -2.88 11.14
C GLU A 98 -22.89 -4.03 10.12
N GLU A 99 -23.91 -4.87 10.33
CA GLU A 99 -24.37 -5.87 9.39
C GLU A 99 -24.43 -5.28 7.96
N PRO A 100 -23.96 -5.97 6.89
CA PRO A 100 -24.15 -5.50 5.53
C PRO A 100 -25.62 -5.64 5.14
N ALA A 101 -26.45 -4.70 5.58
CA ALA A 101 -27.84 -4.56 5.17
C ALA A 101 -27.89 -3.94 3.76
N ALA A 102 -27.49 -4.73 2.76
CA ALA A 102 -27.86 -4.50 1.36
C ALA A 102 -27.88 -5.82 0.60
N ALA A 103 -28.69 -6.77 1.08
CA ALA A 103 -29.35 -7.71 0.19
C ALA A 103 -30.32 -6.89 -0.70
N VAL A 104 -29.90 -6.61 -1.92
CA VAL A 104 -30.84 -6.28 -3.00
C VAL A 104 -30.86 -7.47 -3.96
N ASP A 105 -31.92 -8.25 -3.82
CA ASP A 105 -32.33 -9.39 -4.64
C ASP A 105 -32.10 -9.19 -6.14
N PRO A 106 -31.49 -10.15 -6.86
CA PRO A 106 -31.59 -10.25 -8.30
C PRO A 106 -32.69 -11.26 -8.65
N ALA A 107 -33.96 -10.88 -8.50
CA ALA A 107 -35.06 -11.72 -8.97
C ALA A 107 -36.32 -10.91 -9.32
N GLU A 108 -36.78 -11.14 -10.55
CA GLU A 108 -38.15 -10.93 -11.05
C GLU A 108 -38.58 -9.51 -11.49
N SER A 109 -38.43 -9.24 -12.78
CA SER A 109 -39.59 -8.94 -13.63
C SER A 109 -39.26 -9.23 -15.09
N GLU A 110 -39.69 -10.41 -15.56
CA GLU A 110 -40.05 -10.58 -16.96
C GLU A 110 -41.17 -9.58 -17.28
N GLU A 111 -41.03 -8.79 -18.33
CA GLU A 111 -42.20 -8.38 -19.12
C GLU A 111 -41.83 -8.44 -20.60
N SER A 112 -42.63 -9.22 -21.31
CA SER A 112 -42.57 -9.58 -22.71
C SER A 112 -43.48 -8.66 -23.53
N ALA A 113 -43.20 -8.53 -24.83
CA ALA A 113 -43.95 -7.83 -25.89
C ALA A 113 -43.94 -6.29 -25.80
N GLU A 114 -43.73 -5.54 -26.89
CA GLU A 114 -44.19 -5.70 -28.28
C GLU A 114 -43.19 -5.07 -29.27
#